data_AF-A0A6V8EWL6-F1
#
_entry.id   AF-A0A6V8EWL6-F1
#
_cell.length_a   1.000
_cell.length_b   1.000
_cell.length_c   1.000
_cell.angle_alpha   90.00
_cell.angle_beta   90.00
_cell.angle_gamma   90.00
#
_symmetry.space_group_name_H-M   'P 1'
#
loop_
_entity.id
_entity.type
_entity.pdbx_description
1 polymer ?
#
loop_
_entity_poly.entity_id
_entity_poly.type
_entity_poly.pdbx_seq_one_letter_code
_entity_poly.pdbx_strand_id
1 'polypeptide(L)'
;GWETQALSSNISKKHGIPVDAWGFSGLKDRRSRTTQLVSLPSRYAPKNRISGKDWTLDPHGAFDRHLKSGDHSGNRFSIVVRDIRHRETQLLASRVEQISKIGLPNWFDSQRFGSAAIGKLPGELLMKGDLVGAMKLHLTEPQPSDRSSRRRDRKYLKSIWPDIDRVKIDSIDHQPFRRIIDGWKSSSRSTPQKKSLYESSLSAYLAMPRRLRGLWISAWQSYIWNDVLRNALLENFENHLLRPVDIGVGGPLLYPEAPPGRRGYAKRSLVESLAKRLKEIPESIRMPVPSMAKESKTDDLMVSRMHSNPPNPDTDFNLLKIKMADFSRETVLYPEEVLCTEPVIDDMHGSPKHKRWTCKISFTLPPGSYATNVIRRLFD
;
A
#
# COMPACT_ATOMS: atom_id res chain seq x y z
N GLY A 1 18.35 8.64 4.46
CA GLY A 1 17.10 7.84 4.57
C GLY A 1 17.02 6.81 3.46
N TRP A 2 16.99 5.52 3.82
CA TRP A 2 17.17 4.38 2.91
C TRP A 2 15.90 3.54 2.73
N GLU A 3 15.67 2.98 1.53
CA GLU A 3 14.73 1.85 1.36
C GLU A 3 15.46 0.56 1.74
N THR A 4 14.76 -0.40 2.35
CA THR A 4 15.36 -1.68 2.81
C THR A 4 16.19 -2.36 1.72
N GLN A 5 15.65 -2.47 0.51
CA GLN A 5 16.35 -3.13 -0.60
C GLN A 5 17.52 -2.31 -1.13
N ALA A 6 17.37 -0.98 -1.24
CA ALA A 6 18.45 -0.10 -1.67
C ALA A 6 19.61 -0.14 -0.66
N LEU A 7 19.31 -0.19 0.64
CA LEU A 7 20.31 -0.35 1.69
C LEU A 7 21.03 -1.70 1.58
N SER A 8 20.28 -2.81 1.48
CA SER A 8 20.89 -4.13 1.34
C SER A 8 21.78 -4.24 0.09
N SER A 9 21.37 -3.65 -1.03
CA SER A 9 22.18 -3.59 -2.26
C SER A 9 23.45 -2.77 -2.08
N ASN A 10 23.38 -1.66 -1.33
CA ASN A 10 24.54 -0.84 -1.00
C ASN A 10 25.54 -1.59 -0.12
N ILE A 11 25.06 -2.25 0.95
CA ILE A 11 25.89 -3.07 1.84
C ILE A 11 26.51 -4.23 1.06
N SER A 12 25.71 -4.94 0.27
CA SER A 12 26.14 -6.02 -0.62
C SER A 12 27.31 -5.61 -1.50
N LYS A 13 27.21 -4.46 -2.17
CA LYS A 13 28.26 -3.96 -3.06
C LYS A 13 29.56 -3.63 -2.30
N LYS A 14 29.46 -3.12 -1.07
CA LYS A 14 30.61 -2.72 -0.25
C LYS A 14 31.32 -3.90 0.42
N HIS A 15 30.57 -4.96 0.74
CA HIS A 15 31.05 -6.07 1.57
C HIS A 15 31.07 -7.43 0.85
N GLY A 16 30.79 -7.47 -0.46
CA GLY A 16 30.83 -8.71 -1.24
C GLY A 16 29.74 -9.71 -0.88
N ILE A 17 28.60 -9.25 -0.36
CA ILE A 17 27.47 -10.10 0.03
C ILE A 17 26.50 -10.22 -1.14
N PRO A 18 26.11 -11.42 -1.60
CA PRO A 18 25.09 -11.57 -2.63
C PRO A 18 23.76 -10.92 -2.22
N VAL A 19 23.11 -10.18 -3.12
CA VAL A 19 21.87 -9.43 -2.80
C VAL A 19 20.71 -10.37 -2.44
N ASP A 20 20.70 -11.56 -3.02
CA ASP A 20 19.74 -12.63 -2.76
C ASP A 20 20.01 -13.40 -1.46
N ALA A 21 21.18 -13.21 -0.83
CA ALA A 21 21.49 -13.83 0.45
C ALA A 21 20.71 -13.19 1.62
N TRP A 22 20.16 -11.99 1.43
CA TRP A 22 19.41 -11.28 2.46
C TRP A 22 17.98 -11.84 2.62
N GLY A 23 17.65 -12.28 3.82
CA GLY A 23 16.26 -12.57 4.21
C GLY A 23 15.66 -11.43 5.05
N PHE A 24 14.39 -11.10 4.78
CA PHE A 24 13.64 -10.03 5.45
C PHE A 24 12.26 -10.54 5.87
N SER A 25 11.78 -10.09 7.04
CA SER A 25 10.40 -10.36 7.48
C SER A 25 9.37 -9.40 6.90
N GLY A 26 9.82 -8.26 6.36
CA GLY A 26 8.99 -7.24 5.71
C GLY A 26 9.85 -6.07 5.26
N LEU A 27 9.28 -5.16 4.48
CA LEU A 27 9.93 -3.91 4.09
C LEU A 27 9.59 -2.81 5.10
N LYS A 28 10.47 -1.83 5.21
CA LYS A 28 10.29 -0.68 6.11
C LYS A 28 10.27 0.63 5.32
N ASP A 29 9.58 1.62 5.86
CA ASP A 29 9.42 2.92 5.21
C ASP A 29 10.74 3.65 5.05
N ARG A 30 10.90 4.30 3.89
CA ARG A 30 12.13 5.04 3.55
C ARG A 30 12.30 6.32 4.38
N ARG A 31 11.17 6.96 4.71
CA ARG A 31 11.09 8.27 5.36
C ARG A 31 10.80 8.12 6.85
N SER A 32 11.54 7.24 7.51
CA SER A 32 11.44 6.99 8.95
C SER A 32 12.76 6.44 9.49
N ARG A 33 12.90 6.43 10.82
CA ARG A 33 13.96 5.69 11.51
C ARG A 33 13.39 4.32 11.86
N THR A 34 14.01 3.25 11.34
CA THR A 34 13.50 1.90 11.53
C THR A 34 14.59 0.97 12.02
N THR A 35 14.19 0.00 12.84
CA THR A 35 15.01 -1.12 13.29
C THR A 35 14.29 -2.40 12.88
N GLN A 36 15.01 -3.33 12.26
CA GLN A 36 14.46 -4.63 11.88
C GLN A 36 15.55 -5.70 11.93
N LEU A 37 15.15 -6.95 12.16
CA LEU A 37 16.03 -8.09 11.96
C LEU A 37 16.14 -8.40 10.47
N VAL A 38 17.33 -8.81 10.07
CA VAL A 38 17.68 -9.30 8.73
C VAL A 38 18.48 -10.58 8.91
N SER A 39 18.42 -11.48 7.94
CA SER A 39 19.16 -12.75 7.98
C SER A 39 20.14 -12.83 6.82
N LEU A 40 21.31 -13.40 7.11
CA LEU A 40 22.36 -13.73 6.15
C LEU A 40 22.87 -15.14 6.48
N PRO A 41 23.31 -15.93 5.48
CA PRO A 41 24.07 -17.14 5.72
C PRO A 41 25.32 -16.81 6.56
N SER A 42 25.69 -17.68 7.50
CA SER A 42 26.77 -17.42 8.46
C SER A 42 28.10 -17.01 7.82
N ARG A 43 28.40 -17.51 6.61
CA ARG A 43 29.61 -17.12 5.85
C ARG A 43 29.65 -15.65 5.42
N TYR A 44 28.50 -14.97 5.37
CA TYR A 44 28.36 -13.56 5.00
C TYR A 44 27.98 -12.66 6.19
N ALA A 45 27.59 -13.25 7.32
CA ALA A 45 27.22 -12.48 8.51
C ALA A 45 28.46 -11.77 9.08
N PRO A 46 28.39 -10.45 9.35
CA PRO A 46 29.52 -9.73 9.91
C PRO A 46 29.79 -10.20 11.35
N LYS A 47 31.07 -10.37 11.71
CA LYS A 47 31.47 -10.75 13.08
C LYS A 47 31.30 -9.61 14.09
N ASN A 48 31.39 -8.37 13.63
CA ASN A 48 31.31 -7.14 14.43
C ASN A 48 30.28 -6.18 13.82
N ARG A 49 29.83 -5.19 14.61
CA ARG A 49 29.01 -4.06 14.12
C ARG A 49 29.68 -3.42 12.91
N ILE A 50 28.91 -3.20 11.85
CA ILE A 50 29.31 -2.36 10.72
C ILE A 50 28.32 -1.19 10.57
N SER A 51 28.80 -0.05 10.10
CA SER A 51 28.00 1.17 9.99
C SER A 51 28.30 1.95 8.72
N GLY A 52 27.34 2.79 8.34
CA GLY A 52 27.49 3.76 7.27
C GLY A 52 26.56 4.94 7.48
N LYS A 53 26.46 5.80 6.47
CA LYS A 53 25.60 6.99 6.53
C LYS A 53 24.13 6.58 6.73
N ASP A 54 23.56 6.98 7.86
CA ASP A 54 22.16 6.71 8.27
C ASP A 54 21.81 5.22 8.48
N TRP A 55 22.79 4.34 8.75
CA TRP A 55 22.51 2.93 9.06
C TRP A 55 23.60 2.24 9.89
N THR A 56 23.18 1.22 10.63
CA THR A 56 24.05 0.29 11.36
C THR A 56 23.55 -1.14 11.16
N LEU A 57 24.45 -2.11 11.13
CA LEU A 57 24.15 -3.54 11.09
C LEU A 57 24.94 -4.25 12.18
N ASP A 58 24.21 -4.94 13.05
CA ASP A 58 24.74 -5.61 14.22
C ASP A 58 24.55 -7.13 14.12
N PRO A 59 25.56 -7.94 14.44
CA PRO A 59 25.32 -9.36 14.71
C PRO A 59 24.43 -9.47 15.96
N HIS A 60 23.29 -10.14 15.83
CA HIS A 60 22.34 -10.31 16.93
C HIS A 60 22.30 -11.75 17.45
N GLY A 61 22.27 -12.71 16.53
CA GLY A 61 22.21 -14.14 16.83
C GLY A 61 22.18 -14.96 15.54
N ALA A 62 22.11 -16.28 15.69
CA ALA A 62 21.99 -17.21 14.58
C ALA A 62 20.68 -18.01 14.70
N PHE A 63 20.14 -18.41 13.56
CA PHE A 63 18.97 -19.28 13.47
C PHE A 63 19.15 -20.22 12.27
N ASP A 64 18.43 -21.33 12.23
CA ASP A 64 18.62 -22.43 11.28
C ASP A 64 18.03 -22.15 9.88
N ARG A 65 17.30 -21.05 9.72
CA ARG A 65 16.68 -20.63 8.46
C ARG A 65 16.75 -19.13 8.23
N HIS A 66 16.57 -18.75 6.96
CA HIS A 66 16.37 -17.35 6.58
C HIS A 66 15.04 -16.80 7.10
N LEU A 67 15.05 -15.50 7.37
CA LEU A 67 13.84 -14.70 7.54
C LEU A 67 13.08 -14.62 6.21
N LYS A 68 11.80 -14.92 6.27
CA LYS A 68 10.82 -14.87 5.19
C LYS A 68 9.77 -13.81 5.50
N SER A 69 9.15 -13.29 4.45
CA SER A 69 8.03 -12.34 4.59
C SER A 69 6.96 -12.92 5.52
N GLY A 70 6.58 -12.17 6.54
CA GLY A 70 5.61 -12.61 7.56
C GLY A 70 6.22 -13.15 8.86
N ASP A 71 7.53 -13.35 8.95
CA ASP A 71 8.18 -13.85 10.18
C ASP A 71 8.16 -12.88 11.38
N HIS A 72 7.62 -11.66 11.21
CA HIS A 72 7.48 -10.71 12.32
C HIS A 72 6.07 -10.75 12.87
N SER A 73 5.91 -10.61 14.18
CA SER A 73 4.60 -10.54 14.84
C SER A 73 3.92 -9.18 14.70
N GLY A 74 4.65 -8.13 14.32
CA GLY A 74 4.11 -6.78 14.19
C GLY A 74 5.17 -5.70 14.08
N ASN A 75 4.71 -4.45 14.10
CA ASN A 75 5.56 -3.27 14.08
C ASN A 75 5.11 -2.32 15.19
N ARG A 76 6.05 -1.91 16.04
CA ARG A 76 5.85 -0.86 17.04
C ARG A 76 6.16 0.50 16.43
N PHE A 77 5.21 1.41 16.53
CA PHE A 77 5.31 2.76 15.99
C PHE A 77 5.48 3.77 17.12
N SER A 78 6.24 4.81 16.85
CA SER A 78 6.37 6.01 17.67
C SER A 78 6.41 7.20 16.72
N ILE A 79 5.28 7.89 16.60
CA ILE A 79 5.03 8.93 15.60
C ILE A 79 4.87 10.26 16.33
N VAL A 80 5.56 11.29 15.84
CA VAL A 80 5.32 12.67 16.26
C VAL A 80 4.36 13.29 15.26
N VAL A 81 3.16 13.64 15.71
CA VAL A 81 2.15 14.35 14.91
C VAL A 81 2.31 15.84 15.18
N ARG A 82 2.31 16.63 14.11
CA ARG A 82 2.59 18.08 14.11
C ARG A 82 1.53 18.83 13.33
N ASP A 83 1.52 20.16 13.45
CA ASP A 83 0.52 21.04 12.85
C ASP A 83 -0.93 20.70 13.25
N ILE A 84 -1.11 20.16 14.46
CA ILE A 84 -2.44 19.83 15.00
C ILE A 84 -3.16 21.15 15.31
N ARG A 85 -4.45 21.25 14.97
CA ARG A 85 -5.30 22.40 15.29
C ARG A 85 -5.92 22.25 16.67
N HIS A 86 -6.29 23.37 17.30
CA HIS A 86 -6.87 23.35 18.66
C HIS A 86 -8.09 22.43 18.77
N ARG A 87 -9.00 22.48 17.80
CA ARG A 87 -10.20 21.61 17.76
C ARG A 87 -9.87 20.12 17.76
N GLU A 88 -8.77 19.70 17.13
CA GLU A 88 -8.34 18.30 17.07
C GLU A 88 -7.78 17.86 18.42
N THR A 89 -7.06 18.75 19.12
CA THR A 89 -6.56 18.48 20.48
C THR A 89 -7.70 18.19 21.46
N GLN A 90 -8.85 18.87 21.31
CA GLN A 90 -10.02 18.69 22.18
C GLN A 90 -10.70 17.32 22.01
N LEU A 91 -10.58 16.71 20.82
CA LEU A 91 -11.19 15.41 20.51
C LEU A 91 -10.24 14.23 20.75
N LEU A 92 -8.93 14.50 20.86
CA LEU A 92 -7.91 13.47 20.82
C LEU A 92 -8.03 12.45 21.94
N ALA A 93 -8.26 12.89 23.19
CA ALA A 93 -8.41 11.99 24.33
C ALA A 93 -9.58 11.01 24.13
N SER A 94 -10.76 11.52 23.73
CA SER A 94 -11.93 10.71 23.40
C SER A 94 -11.66 9.73 22.25
N ARG A 95 -10.94 10.16 21.20
CA ARG A 95 -10.61 9.29 20.06
C ARG A 95 -9.63 8.18 20.41
N VAL A 96 -8.63 8.46 21.25
CA VAL A 96 -7.67 7.46 21.76
C VAL A 96 -8.39 6.41 22.61
N GLU A 97 -9.30 6.84 23.49
CA GLU A 97 -10.15 5.94 24.27
C GLU A 97 -11.03 5.07 23.37
N GLN A 98 -11.66 5.68 22.35
CA GLN A 98 -12.52 4.97 21.41
C GLN A 98 -11.77 3.95 20.56
N ILE A 99 -10.59 4.27 20.04
CA ILE A 99 -9.78 3.30 19.27
C ILE A 99 -9.49 2.06 20.11
N SER A 100 -9.19 2.23 21.39
CA SER A 100 -8.84 1.10 22.28
C SER A 100 -10.05 0.20 22.57
N LYS A 101 -11.28 0.73 22.47
CA LYS A 101 -12.53 0.00 22.76
C LYS A 101 -13.22 -0.56 21.52
N ILE A 102 -13.23 0.23 20.44
CA ILE A 102 -13.91 -0.08 19.18
C ILE A 102 -12.97 -0.80 18.23
N GLY A 103 -11.68 -0.45 18.22
CA GLY A 103 -10.77 -0.74 17.12
C GLY A 103 -10.94 0.24 15.96
N LEU A 104 -10.49 -0.17 14.77
CA LEU A 104 -10.70 0.57 13.52
C LEU A 104 -10.72 -0.39 12.33
N PRO A 105 -11.44 -0.09 11.24
CA PRO A 105 -11.40 -0.94 10.06
C PRO A 105 -9.99 -1.00 9.44
N ASN A 106 -9.56 -2.20 9.04
CA ASN A 106 -8.19 -2.52 8.63
C ASN A 106 -7.91 -2.20 7.15
N TRP A 107 -8.24 -0.97 6.75
CA TRP A 107 -8.14 -0.46 5.39
C TRP A 107 -6.78 -0.67 4.72
N PHE A 108 -6.78 -0.92 3.42
CA PHE A 108 -5.62 -0.61 2.59
C PHE A 108 -5.55 0.90 2.36
N ASP A 109 -4.46 1.55 2.74
CA ASP A 109 -4.28 3.01 2.59
C ASP A 109 -3.67 3.40 1.23
N SER A 110 -3.70 4.69 0.92
CA SER A 110 -3.20 5.35 -0.31
C SER A 110 -1.86 4.80 -0.86
N GLN A 111 -0.91 4.44 0.02
CA GLN A 111 0.38 3.86 -0.39
C GLN A 111 0.22 2.55 -1.18
N ARG A 112 -0.83 1.76 -0.92
CA ARG A 112 -1.14 0.53 -1.66
C ARG A 112 -1.54 0.81 -3.11
N PHE A 113 -2.07 2.00 -3.38
CA PHE A 113 -2.60 2.41 -4.68
C PHE A 113 -1.62 3.29 -5.47
N GLY A 114 -0.32 3.30 -5.11
CA GLY A 114 0.69 4.14 -5.76
C GLY A 114 0.94 3.85 -7.26
N SER A 115 0.38 2.77 -7.81
CA SER A 115 0.36 2.50 -9.25
C SER A 115 -0.75 3.24 -9.99
N ALA A 116 -1.72 3.82 -9.29
CA ALA A 116 -2.80 4.56 -9.88
C ALA A 116 -2.30 5.81 -10.60
N ALA A 117 -2.99 6.17 -11.68
CA ALA A 117 -2.84 7.44 -12.36
C ALA A 117 -4.21 7.88 -12.86
N ILE A 118 -4.50 9.18 -12.83
CA ILE A 118 -5.79 9.76 -13.26
C ILE A 118 -7.03 9.02 -12.71
N GLY A 119 -6.95 8.55 -11.46
CA GLY A 119 -8.02 7.83 -10.78
C GLY A 119 -8.19 6.36 -11.18
N LYS A 120 -7.34 5.80 -12.05
CA LYS A 120 -7.45 4.42 -12.55
C LYS A 120 -6.27 3.56 -12.10
N LEU A 121 -6.53 2.27 -11.87
CA LEU A 121 -5.50 1.28 -11.58
C LEU A 121 -5.15 0.48 -12.84
N PRO A 122 -3.86 0.30 -13.19
CA PRO A 122 -3.48 -0.59 -14.27
C PRO A 122 -4.01 -2.02 -14.08
N GLY A 123 -4.03 -2.52 -12.84
CA GLY A 123 -4.58 -3.85 -12.52
C GLY A 123 -6.07 -3.98 -12.83
N GLU A 124 -6.86 -2.91 -12.67
CA GLU A 124 -8.28 -2.90 -13.03
C GLU A 124 -8.48 -3.04 -14.55
N LEU A 125 -7.66 -2.34 -15.34
CA LEU A 125 -7.66 -2.46 -16.80
C LEU A 125 -7.28 -3.86 -17.24
N LEU A 126 -6.28 -4.47 -16.60
CA LEU A 126 -5.92 -5.88 -16.84
C LEU A 126 -7.10 -6.81 -16.54
N MET A 127 -7.82 -6.62 -15.44
CA MET A 127 -8.98 -7.46 -15.11
C MET A 127 -10.12 -7.30 -16.11
N LYS A 128 -10.18 -6.18 -16.83
CA LYS A 128 -11.16 -5.93 -17.90
C LYS A 128 -10.69 -6.45 -19.27
N GLY A 129 -9.50 -7.05 -19.36
CA GLY A 129 -8.88 -7.49 -20.62
C GLY A 129 -8.16 -6.37 -21.39
N ASP A 130 -8.08 -5.16 -20.84
CA ASP A 130 -7.49 -3.99 -21.49
C ASP A 130 -5.99 -3.82 -21.13
N LEU A 131 -5.17 -4.74 -21.66
CA LEU A 131 -3.71 -4.71 -21.51
C LEU A 131 -3.09 -3.46 -22.15
N VAL A 132 -3.61 -3.04 -23.30
CA VAL A 132 -3.12 -1.87 -24.04
C VAL A 132 -3.35 -0.60 -23.22
N GLY A 133 -4.55 -0.43 -22.64
CA GLY A 133 -4.87 0.67 -21.76
C GLY A 133 -4.05 0.65 -20.47
N ALA A 134 -3.80 -0.53 -19.88
CA ALA A 134 -2.92 -0.65 -18.71
C ALA A 134 -1.49 -0.17 -19.02
N MET A 135 -0.94 -0.54 -20.19
CA MET A 135 0.37 -0.09 -20.63
C MET A 135 0.39 1.40 -20.99
N LYS A 136 -0.66 1.92 -21.64
CA LYS A 136 -0.83 3.35 -21.89
C LYS A 136 -0.74 4.14 -20.59
N LEU A 137 -1.60 3.78 -19.63
CA LEU A 137 -1.68 4.40 -18.31
C LEU A 137 -0.31 4.41 -17.62
N HIS A 138 0.40 3.27 -17.66
CA HIS A 138 1.72 3.15 -17.04
C HIS A 138 2.82 3.95 -17.74
N LEU A 139 2.76 4.15 -19.06
CA LEU A 139 3.83 4.78 -19.83
C LEU A 139 3.60 6.28 -20.04
N THR A 140 2.35 6.74 -20.05
CA THR A 140 2.00 8.12 -20.47
C THR A 140 1.54 9.03 -19.34
N GLU A 141 0.94 8.48 -18.27
CA GLU A 141 0.32 9.32 -17.25
C GLU A 141 1.25 9.64 -16.09
N PRO A 142 1.36 10.91 -15.66
CA PRO A 142 2.25 11.32 -14.59
C PRO A 142 1.74 10.84 -13.22
N GLN A 143 2.68 10.54 -12.34
CA GLN A 143 2.40 10.26 -10.93
C GLN A 143 2.94 11.38 -10.02
N PRO A 144 2.31 11.64 -8.85
CA PRO A 144 2.79 12.65 -7.91
C PRO A 144 4.27 12.45 -7.50
N SER A 145 4.68 11.19 -7.36
CA SER A 145 6.05 10.81 -6.96
C SER A 145 7.08 10.87 -8.10
N ASP A 146 6.67 11.19 -9.34
CA ASP A 146 7.59 11.22 -10.46
C ASP A 146 8.64 12.33 -10.31
N ARG A 147 9.88 11.97 -10.63
CA ARG A 147 10.97 12.95 -10.77
C ARG A 147 10.84 13.65 -12.12
N SER A 148 11.51 14.79 -12.27
CA SER A 148 11.48 15.59 -13.51
C SER A 148 11.80 14.77 -14.76
N SER A 149 12.80 13.88 -14.72
CA SER A 149 13.13 12.98 -15.83
C SER A 149 11.98 12.05 -16.21
N ARG A 150 11.40 11.33 -15.25
CA ARG A 150 10.22 10.47 -15.48
C ARG A 150 9.04 11.24 -16.06
N ARG A 151 8.79 12.46 -15.58
CA ARG A 151 7.70 13.32 -16.13
C ARG A 151 7.95 13.69 -17.59
N ARG A 152 9.20 13.99 -17.98
CA ARG A 152 9.57 14.26 -19.39
C ARG A 152 9.37 13.03 -20.27
N ASP A 153 9.88 11.87 -19.85
CA ASP A 153 9.74 10.62 -20.60
C ASP A 153 8.26 10.29 -20.83
N ARG A 154 7.43 10.39 -19.79
CA ARG A 154 5.98 10.17 -19.90
C ARG A 154 5.31 11.14 -20.88
N LYS A 155 5.64 12.43 -20.81
CA LYS A 155 5.11 13.46 -21.72
C LYS A 155 5.49 13.14 -23.17
N TYR A 156 6.74 12.74 -23.41
CA TYR A 156 7.23 12.34 -24.71
C TYR A 156 6.50 11.09 -25.23
N LEU A 157 6.42 10.03 -24.42
CA LEU A 157 5.69 8.81 -24.77
C LEU A 157 4.20 9.08 -25.05
N LYS A 158 3.58 9.98 -24.28
CA LYS A 158 2.19 10.41 -24.50
C LYS A 158 2.00 11.07 -25.87
N SER A 159 2.96 11.87 -26.32
CA SER A 159 2.89 12.55 -27.64
C SER A 159 3.05 11.61 -28.83
N ILE A 160 3.62 10.42 -28.62
CA ILE A 160 3.86 9.42 -29.67
C ILE A 160 2.84 8.28 -29.63
N TRP A 161 2.15 8.08 -28.51
CA TRP A 161 1.21 6.96 -28.34
C TRP A 161 0.13 6.91 -29.44
N PRO A 162 -0.15 5.74 -30.05
CA PRO A 162 0.38 4.40 -29.76
C PRO A 162 1.64 3.99 -30.57
N ASP A 163 2.23 4.89 -31.36
CA ASP A 163 3.33 4.61 -32.30
C ASP A 163 4.70 4.47 -31.62
N ILE A 164 4.78 3.69 -30.54
CA ILE A 164 5.99 3.52 -29.71
C ILE A 164 7.20 2.99 -30.52
N ASP A 165 6.97 2.33 -31.65
CA ASP A 165 8.03 1.94 -32.58
C ASP A 165 8.88 3.13 -33.07
N ARG A 166 8.32 4.34 -33.11
CA ARG A 166 9.01 5.58 -33.52
C ARG A 166 9.89 6.20 -32.42
N VAL A 167 9.77 5.74 -31.17
CA VAL A 167 10.53 6.29 -30.03
C VAL A 167 12.02 6.01 -30.18
N LYS A 168 12.87 7.03 -30.09
CA LYS A 168 14.32 6.82 -30.01
C LYS A 168 14.68 6.41 -28.57
N ILE A 169 15.13 5.18 -28.33
CA ILE A 169 15.38 4.66 -26.96
C ILE A 169 16.35 5.53 -26.18
N ASP A 170 17.36 6.10 -26.84
CA ASP A 170 18.36 6.97 -26.20
C ASP A 170 17.77 8.29 -25.68
N SER A 171 16.59 8.70 -26.16
CA SER A 171 15.87 9.89 -25.68
C SER A 171 15.08 9.66 -24.39
N ILE A 172 15.05 8.43 -23.87
CA ILE A 172 14.36 8.08 -22.63
C ILE A 172 15.37 8.10 -21.48
N ASP A 173 15.17 8.94 -20.47
CA ASP A 173 16.10 9.05 -19.34
C ASP A 173 15.94 7.86 -18.37
N HIS A 174 14.71 7.40 -18.16
CA HIS A 174 14.38 6.40 -17.16
C HIS A 174 14.70 4.98 -17.66
N GLN A 175 15.78 4.40 -17.13
CA GLN A 175 16.26 3.05 -17.50
C GLN A 175 15.16 1.96 -17.49
N PRO A 176 14.26 1.86 -16.49
CA PRO A 176 13.15 0.91 -16.55
C PRO A 176 12.23 1.07 -17.76
N PHE A 177 12.01 2.30 -18.24
CA PHE A 177 11.20 2.54 -19.45
C PHE A 177 11.93 2.10 -20.71
N ARG A 178 13.26 2.28 -20.80
CA ARG A 178 14.05 1.76 -21.94
C ARG A 178 13.81 0.27 -22.13
N ARG A 179 13.92 -0.52 -21.06
CA ARG A 179 13.67 -1.98 -21.10
C ARG A 179 12.25 -2.33 -21.57
N ILE A 180 11.25 -1.55 -21.18
CA ILE A 180 9.85 -1.77 -21.60
C ILE A 180 9.69 -1.47 -23.09
N ILE A 181 10.29 -0.37 -23.57
CA ILE A 181 10.26 0.04 -24.98
C ILE A 181 11.07 -0.94 -25.85
N ASP A 182 12.21 -1.42 -25.36
CA ASP A 182 12.95 -2.50 -26.00
C ASP A 182 12.10 -3.78 -26.08
N GLY A 183 11.38 -4.13 -25.00
CA GLY A 183 10.41 -5.22 -25.00
C GLY A 183 9.32 -5.04 -26.06
N TRP A 184 8.77 -3.83 -26.19
CA TRP A 184 7.81 -3.47 -27.23
C TRP A 184 8.36 -3.73 -28.64
N LYS A 185 9.59 -3.29 -28.91
CA LYS A 185 10.22 -3.35 -30.25
C LYS A 185 10.88 -4.67 -30.60
N SER A 186 11.37 -5.41 -29.61
CA SER A 186 12.24 -6.58 -29.77
C SER A 186 11.57 -7.70 -30.59
N SER A 187 10.26 -7.81 -30.51
CA SER A 187 9.53 -8.82 -31.27
C SER A 187 9.17 -8.42 -32.70
N SER A 188 9.27 -7.13 -33.04
CA SER A 188 9.07 -6.62 -34.41
C SER A 188 10.32 -6.82 -35.29
N ARG A 189 11.46 -7.24 -34.69
CA ARG A 189 12.74 -7.46 -35.39
C ARG A 189 12.92 -8.89 -35.91
N SER A 190 12.18 -9.85 -35.36
CA SER A 190 12.35 -11.29 -35.63
C SER A 190 11.26 -11.91 -36.51
N THR A 191 10.20 -11.17 -36.83
CA THR A 191 9.11 -11.63 -37.69
C THR A 191 8.83 -10.58 -38.76
N PRO A 192 8.70 -10.92 -40.06
CA PRO A 192 8.44 -9.94 -41.13
C PRO A 192 7.10 -9.21 -41.00
N GLN A 193 6.17 -9.75 -40.22
CA GLN A 193 4.82 -9.22 -40.06
C GLN A 193 4.75 -8.26 -38.87
N LYS A 194 4.21 -7.06 -39.10
CA LYS A 194 4.04 -6.03 -38.06
C LYS A 194 3.10 -6.56 -36.97
N LYS A 195 3.59 -6.63 -35.73
CA LYS A 195 2.79 -7.01 -34.56
C LYS A 195 1.58 -6.08 -34.40
N SER A 196 0.48 -6.65 -33.93
CA SER A 196 -0.65 -5.87 -33.44
C SER A 196 -0.23 -5.00 -32.25
N LEU A 197 -1.02 -3.96 -31.97
CA LEU A 197 -0.84 -3.11 -30.79
C LEU A 197 -0.89 -3.92 -29.49
N TYR A 198 -1.73 -4.96 -29.45
CA TYR A 198 -1.85 -5.86 -28.31
C TYR A 198 -0.57 -6.68 -28.09
N GLU A 199 -0.04 -7.34 -29.11
CA GLU A 199 1.17 -8.17 -28.98
C GLU A 199 2.40 -7.37 -28.59
N SER A 200 2.50 -6.13 -29.09
CA SER A 200 3.57 -5.20 -28.74
C SER A 200 3.44 -4.75 -27.27
N SER A 201 2.21 -4.42 -26.84
CA SER A 201 1.90 -4.10 -25.45
C SER A 201 2.18 -5.27 -24.50
N LEU A 202 1.87 -6.50 -24.92
CA LEU A 202 2.16 -7.71 -24.15
C LEU A 202 3.66 -7.96 -23.99
N SER A 203 4.42 -7.78 -25.07
CA SER A 203 5.88 -7.93 -25.04
C SER A 203 6.52 -6.89 -24.09
N ALA A 204 6.05 -5.65 -24.15
CA ALA A 204 6.44 -4.57 -23.25
C ALA A 204 6.05 -4.85 -21.79
N TYR A 205 4.82 -5.34 -21.56
CA TYR A 205 4.34 -5.74 -20.24
C TYR A 205 5.21 -6.85 -19.64
N LEU A 206 5.54 -7.88 -20.42
CA LEU A 206 6.38 -9.00 -19.95
C LEU A 206 7.83 -8.58 -19.67
N ALA A 207 8.33 -7.51 -20.31
CA ALA A 207 9.62 -6.92 -20.04
C ALA A 207 9.68 -6.18 -18.69
N MET A 208 8.53 -5.79 -18.12
CA MET A 208 8.47 -5.17 -16.79
C MET A 208 8.92 -6.14 -15.69
N PRO A 209 9.56 -5.61 -14.62
CA PRO A 209 9.89 -6.42 -13.45
C PRO A 209 8.67 -7.14 -12.89
N ARG A 210 8.79 -8.44 -12.58
CA ARG A 210 7.69 -9.26 -12.04
C ARG A 210 6.99 -8.61 -10.84
N ARG A 211 7.78 -7.97 -9.98
CA ARG A 211 7.28 -7.27 -8.80
C ARG A 211 6.35 -6.11 -9.14
N LEU A 212 6.65 -5.33 -10.19
CA LEU A 212 5.79 -4.23 -10.60
C LEU A 212 4.43 -4.75 -11.10
N ARG A 213 4.45 -5.84 -11.87
CA ARG A 213 3.24 -6.53 -12.32
C ARG A 213 2.40 -7.03 -11.13
N GLY A 214 3.06 -7.61 -10.11
CA GLY A 214 2.41 -7.99 -8.86
C GLY A 214 1.81 -6.82 -8.09
N LEU A 215 2.46 -5.65 -8.08
CA LEU A 215 1.92 -4.43 -7.43
C LEU A 215 0.65 -3.92 -8.10
N TRP A 216 0.52 -4.03 -9.42
CA TRP A 216 -0.70 -3.61 -10.12
C TRP A 216 -1.91 -4.44 -9.68
N ILE A 217 -1.70 -5.74 -9.58
CA ILE A 217 -2.74 -6.70 -9.21
C ILE A 217 -3.06 -6.61 -7.72
N SER A 218 -2.04 -6.52 -6.86
CA SER A 218 -2.24 -6.28 -5.43
C SER A 218 -3.04 -4.99 -5.18
N ALA A 219 -2.78 -3.91 -5.92
CA ALA A 219 -3.54 -2.68 -5.79
C ALA A 219 -5.01 -2.85 -6.22
N TRP A 220 -5.28 -3.59 -7.30
CA TRP A 220 -6.65 -3.93 -7.69
C TRP A 220 -7.36 -4.80 -6.63
N GLN A 221 -6.70 -5.85 -6.14
CA GLN A 221 -7.29 -6.71 -5.11
C GLN A 221 -7.63 -5.91 -3.84
N SER A 222 -6.71 -5.03 -3.41
CA SER A 222 -6.93 -4.13 -2.27
C SER A 222 -8.04 -3.12 -2.50
N TYR A 223 -8.25 -2.67 -3.75
CA TYR A 223 -9.32 -1.74 -4.09
C TYR A 223 -10.69 -2.41 -3.92
N ILE A 224 -10.85 -3.62 -4.45
CA ILE A 224 -12.09 -4.39 -4.30
C ILE A 224 -12.31 -4.78 -2.83
N TRP A 225 -11.25 -5.16 -2.11
CA TRP A 225 -11.36 -5.45 -0.68
C TRP A 225 -11.84 -4.24 0.14
N ASN A 226 -11.29 -3.05 -0.12
CA ASN A 226 -11.77 -1.81 0.49
C ASN A 226 -13.25 -1.54 0.12
N ASP A 227 -13.65 -1.82 -1.12
CA ASP A 227 -15.04 -1.65 -1.56
C ASP A 227 -16.02 -2.54 -0.80
N VAL A 228 -15.67 -3.83 -0.63
CA VAL A 228 -16.49 -4.78 0.12
C VAL A 228 -16.61 -4.38 1.60
N LEU A 229 -15.50 -4.04 2.26
CA LEU A 229 -15.54 -3.62 3.66
C LEU A 229 -16.33 -2.31 3.84
N ARG A 230 -16.24 -1.38 2.88
CA ARG A 230 -17.01 -0.14 2.91
C ARG A 230 -18.51 -0.40 2.83
N ASN A 231 -18.95 -1.26 1.93
CA ASN A 231 -20.37 -1.62 1.83
C ASN A 231 -20.86 -2.29 3.11
N ALA A 232 -20.07 -3.22 3.67
CA ALA A 232 -20.40 -3.85 4.95
C ALA A 232 -20.55 -2.82 6.09
N LEU A 233 -19.68 -1.80 6.15
CA LEU A 233 -19.82 -0.72 7.14
C LEU A 233 -21.07 0.13 6.92
N LEU A 234 -21.40 0.47 5.67
CA LEU A 234 -22.59 1.27 5.35
C LEU A 234 -23.90 0.53 5.65
N GLU A 235 -23.90 -0.80 5.55
CA GLU A 235 -25.05 -1.64 5.89
C GLU A 235 -25.25 -1.80 7.41
N ASN A 236 -24.16 -1.70 8.20
CA ASN A 236 -24.19 -1.95 9.65
C ASN A 236 -24.21 -0.68 10.53
N PHE A 237 -23.90 0.49 9.97
CA PHE A 237 -23.79 1.74 10.71
C PHE A 237 -24.60 2.86 10.07
N GLU A 238 -25.19 3.72 10.92
CA GLU A 238 -25.78 4.96 10.45
C GLU A 238 -24.68 5.91 9.93
N ASN A 239 -24.91 6.57 8.79
CA ASN A 239 -23.92 7.41 8.13
C ASN A 239 -23.28 8.49 9.04
N HIS A 240 -24.04 9.05 9.98
CA HIS A 240 -23.53 10.08 10.89
C HIS A 240 -22.56 9.55 11.97
N LEU A 241 -22.46 8.22 12.12
CA LEU A 241 -21.50 7.53 12.99
C LEU A 241 -20.27 7.03 12.23
N LEU A 242 -20.24 7.22 10.90
CA LEU A 242 -19.10 6.90 10.05
C LEU A 242 -18.43 8.18 9.59
N ARG A 243 -17.23 8.45 10.09
CA ARG A 243 -16.44 9.58 9.61
C ARG A 243 -15.68 9.20 8.33
N PRO A 244 -15.92 9.89 7.20
CA PRO A 244 -15.22 9.61 5.95
C PRO A 244 -13.87 10.33 5.90
N VAL A 245 -12.84 9.63 5.41
CA VAL A 245 -11.52 10.19 5.08
C VAL A 245 -11.19 9.87 3.63
N ASP A 246 -11.05 10.91 2.81
CA ASP A 246 -10.70 10.74 1.40
C ASP A 246 -9.19 10.48 1.23
N ILE A 247 -8.88 9.44 0.46
CA ILE A 247 -7.51 9.06 0.09
C ILE A 247 -7.34 8.98 -1.44
N GLY A 248 -8.34 9.43 -2.20
CA GLY A 248 -8.44 9.24 -3.64
C GLY A 248 -8.79 7.79 -3.98
N VAL A 249 -7.97 7.16 -4.81
CA VAL A 249 -8.19 5.77 -5.23
C VAL A 249 -8.18 4.83 -4.03
N GLY A 250 -9.23 4.02 -3.89
CA GLY A 250 -9.44 3.12 -2.77
C GLY A 250 -10.17 3.73 -1.57
N GLY A 251 -10.46 5.04 -1.61
CA GLY A 251 -11.29 5.75 -0.62
C GLY A 251 -12.75 5.92 -1.07
N PRO A 252 -13.57 6.63 -0.28
CA PRO A 252 -13.24 7.11 1.07
C PRO A 252 -13.09 5.94 2.04
N LEU A 253 -12.25 6.14 3.06
CA LEU A 253 -12.14 5.25 4.23
C LEU A 253 -13.20 5.67 5.24
N LEU A 254 -13.96 4.72 5.78
CA LEU A 254 -14.99 5.01 6.79
C LEU A 254 -14.51 4.55 8.17
N TYR A 255 -14.66 5.42 9.16
CA TYR A 255 -14.26 5.14 10.53
C TYR A 255 -15.44 5.29 11.49
N PRO A 256 -15.85 4.21 12.19
CA PRO A 256 -16.83 4.32 13.28
C PRO A 256 -16.34 5.27 14.37
N GLU A 257 -17.12 6.30 14.66
CA GLU A 257 -16.81 7.32 15.66
C GLU A 257 -18.07 7.74 16.42
N ALA A 258 -18.00 7.62 17.74
CA ALA A 258 -19.02 8.17 18.61
C ALA A 258 -18.73 9.66 18.80
N PRO A 259 -19.66 10.56 18.42
CA PRO A 259 -19.45 11.99 18.58
C PRO A 259 -19.36 12.37 20.07
N PRO A 260 -18.61 13.43 20.41
CA PRO A 260 -18.55 13.93 21.77
C PRO A 260 -19.91 14.47 22.21
N GLY A 261 -20.30 14.17 23.45
CA GLY A 261 -21.46 14.79 24.10
C GLY A 261 -21.14 16.19 24.64
N ARG A 262 -22.10 16.80 25.37
CA ARG A 262 -21.96 18.15 25.95
C ARG A 262 -20.74 18.33 26.86
N ARG A 263 -20.22 17.25 27.45
CA ARG A 263 -19.05 17.25 28.35
C ARG A 263 -17.74 16.89 27.64
N GLY A 264 -17.72 16.86 26.30
CA GLY A 264 -16.53 16.56 25.49
C GLY A 264 -16.23 15.08 25.27
N TYR A 265 -16.85 14.17 26.03
CA TYR A 265 -16.70 12.72 25.88
C TYR A 265 -17.91 12.08 25.20
N ALA A 266 -17.66 11.03 24.43
CA ALA A 266 -18.72 10.21 23.83
C ALA A 266 -19.51 9.44 24.91
N LYS A 267 -20.79 9.19 24.64
CA LYS A 267 -21.63 8.36 25.53
C LYS A 267 -21.09 6.92 25.53
N ARG A 268 -20.75 6.39 26.71
CA ARG A 268 -20.20 5.03 26.86
C ARG A 268 -21.03 3.95 26.16
N SER A 269 -22.35 3.99 26.30
CA SER A 269 -23.26 3.03 25.64
C SER A 269 -23.20 3.10 24.11
N LEU A 270 -22.91 4.27 23.53
CA LEU A 270 -22.75 4.42 22.09
C LEU A 270 -21.42 3.82 21.64
N VAL A 271 -20.33 4.04 22.38
CA VAL A 271 -19.02 3.42 22.12
C VAL A 271 -19.13 1.89 22.16
N GLU A 272 -19.81 1.35 23.18
CA GLU A 272 -20.05 -0.11 23.31
C GLU A 272 -20.93 -0.65 22.16
N SER A 273 -21.96 0.09 21.74
CA SER A 273 -22.79 -0.25 20.58
C SER A 273 -21.99 -0.30 19.28
N LEU A 274 -21.14 0.71 19.02
CA LEU A 274 -20.27 0.72 17.84
C LEU A 274 -19.29 -0.44 17.83
N ALA A 275 -18.68 -0.76 18.99
CA ALA A 275 -17.79 -1.90 19.12
C ALA A 275 -18.51 -3.24 18.86
N LYS A 276 -19.77 -3.36 19.29
CA LYS A 276 -20.59 -4.56 19.00
C LYS A 276 -20.91 -4.68 17.51
N ARG A 277 -21.40 -3.61 16.87
CA ARG A 277 -21.72 -3.61 15.43
C ARG A 277 -20.51 -3.91 14.56
N LEU A 278 -19.33 -3.43 14.95
CA LEU A 278 -18.11 -3.72 14.20
C LEU A 278 -17.74 -5.22 14.23
N LYS A 279 -18.15 -5.95 15.28
CA LYS A 279 -17.99 -7.41 15.39
C LYS A 279 -19.07 -8.21 14.64
N GLU A 280 -20.15 -7.56 14.20
CA GLU A 280 -21.19 -8.18 13.37
C GLU A 280 -20.76 -8.28 11.90
N ILE A 281 -19.79 -7.45 11.49
CA ILE A 281 -19.08 -7.63 10.21
C ILE A 281 -18.18 -8.87 10.30
N PRO A 282 -18.05 -9.67 9.23
CA PRO A 282 -17.15 -10.83 9.23
C PRO A 282 -15.75 -10.49 9.74
N GLU A 283 -15.19 -11.32 10.62
CA GLU A 283 -13.88 -11.12 11.24
C GLU A 283 -12.79 -10.93 10.18
N SER A 284 -12.86 -11.69 9.09
CA SER A 284 -11.99 -11.53 7.94
C SER A 284 -12.76 -11.59 6.62
N ILE A 285 -12.20 -10.94 5.59
CA ILE A 285 -12.68 -10.99 4.20
C ILE A 285 -11.56 -11.53 3.33
N ARG A 286 -11.89 -12.50 2.46
CA ARG A 286 -10.95 -13.07 1.48
C ARG A 286 -10.53 -12.03 0.44
N MET A 287 -9.28 -12.11 -0.01
CA MET A 287 -8.83 -11.32 -1.16
C MET A 287 -9.48 -11.82 -2.46
N PRO A 288 -9.88 -10.94 -3.39
CA PRO A 288 -10.57 -11.34 -4.62
C PRO A 288 -9.67 -12.15 -5.53
N VAL A 289 -10.16 -13.29 -6.01
CA VAL A 289 -9.55 -14.09 -7.08
C VAL A 289 -10.59 -14.43 -8.15
N PRO A 290 -10.22 -14.47 -9.45
CA PRO A 290 -11.17 -14.69 -10.55
C PRO A 290 -12.01 -15.96 -10.44
N SER A 291 -11.48 -17.02 -9.82
CA SER A 291 -12.21 -18.29 -9.63
C SER A 291 -13.48 -18.12 -8.80
N MET A 292 -13.53 -17.14 -7.89
CA MET A 292 -14.70 -16.85 -7.06
C MET A 292 -15.94 -16.51 -7.87
N ALA A 293 -15.79 -15.96 -9.08
CA ALA A 293 -16.93 -15.67 -9.96
C ALA A 293 -17.69 -16.94 -10.42
N LYS A 294 -17.07 -18.12 -10.29
CA LYS A 294 -17.63 -19.43 -10.64
C LYS A 294 -18.00 -20.27 -9.42
N GLU A 295 -17.75 -19.78 -8.21
CA GLU A 295 -18.17 -20.46 -6.99
C GLU A 295 -19.70 -20.48 -6.90
N SER A 296 -20.27 -21.40 -6.13
CA SER A 296 -21.71 -21.39 -5.87
C SER A 296 -22.10 -20.10 -5.15
N LYS A 297 -23.35 -19.64 -5.30
CA LYS A 297 -23.81 -18.48 -4.52
C LYS A 297 -23.70 -18.79 -3.03
N THR A 298 -23.03 -17.89 -2.30
CA THR A 298 -22.80 -17.97 -0.85
C THR A 298 -23.05 -16.61 -0.21
N ASP A 299 -23.20 -16.59 1.11
CA ASP A 299 -23.24 -15.36 1.92
C ASP A 299 -21.86 -14.70 2.09
N ASP A 300 -20.79 -15.26 1.49
CA ASP A 300 -19.48 -14.60 1.44
C ASP A 300 -19.56 -13.28 0.64
N LEU A 301 -19.21 -12.19 1.33
CA LEU A 301 -19.27 -10.83 0.79
C LEU A 301 -18.40 -10.64 -0.46
N MET A 302 -17.23 -11.28 -0.50
CA MET A 302 -16.31 -11.17 -1.64
C MET A 302 -16.81 -11.98 -2.83
N VAL A 303 -17.31 -13.21 -2.60
CA VAL A 303 -17.92 -14.04 -3.65
C VAL A 303 -19.09 -13.31 -4.29
N SER A 304 -19.98 -12.72 -3.48
CA SER A 304 -21.10 -11.90 -3.98
C SER A 304 -20.61 -10.73 -4.83
N ARG A 305 -19.58 -10.00 -4.37
CA ARG A 305 -18.99 -8.91 -5.14
C ARG A 305 -18.38 -9.38 -6.46
N MET A 306 -17.75 -10.56 -6.48
CA MET A 306 -17.14 -11.13 -7.68
C MET A 306 -18.19 -11.66 -8.66
N HIS A 307 -19.36 -12.11 -8.20
CA HIS A 307 -20.49 -12.42 -9.08
C HIS A 307 -21.10 -11.19 -9.72
N SER A 308 -21.28 -10.10 -8.96
CA SER A 308 -21.95 -8.89 -9.47
C SER A 308 -21.13 -8.14 -10.51
N ASN A 309 -19.80 -8.18 -10.42
CA ASN A 309 -18.91 -7.53 -11.38
C ASN A 309 -17.59 -8.32 -11.47
N PRO A 310 -17.59 -9.44 -12.23
CA PRO A 310 -16.45 -10.33 -12.39
C PRO A 310 -15.38 -9.72 -13.32
N PRO A 311 -14.12 -10.19 -13.22
CA PRO A 311 -13.12 -9.97 -14.26
C PRO A 311 -13.60 -10.50 -15.62
N ASN A 312 -13.04 -9.95 -16.69
CA ASN A 312 -13.29 -10.40 -18.06
C ASN A 312 -12.89 -11.87 -18.21
N PRO A 313 -13.81 -12.76 -18.64
CA PRO A 313 -13.58 -14.21 -18.71
C PRO A 313 -12.48 -14.61 -19.71
N ASP A 314 -12.20 -13.76 -20.70
CA ASP A 314 -11.18 -14.02 -21.74
C ASP A 314 -9.76 -13.60 -21.29
N THR A 315 -9.61 -13.09 -20.07
CA THR A 315 -8.30 -12.69 -19.54
C THR A 315 -7.44 -13.91 -19.23
N ASP A 316 -6.39 -14.14 -20.03
CA ASP A 316 -5.41 -15.19 -19.75
C ASP A 316 -4.38 -14.75 -18.71
N PHE A 317 -4.64 -15.09 -17.44
CA PHE A 317 -3.74 -14.80 -16.32
C PHE A 317 -2.39 -15.55 -16.39
N ASN A 318 -2.34 -16.70 -17.07
CA ASN A 318 -1.10 -17.45 -17.27
C ASN A 318 -0.19 -16.70 -18.25
N LEU A 319 -0.77 -16.16 -19.33
CA LEU A 319 -0.06 -15.31 -20.30
C LEU A 319 0.52 -14.07 -19.62
N LEU A 320 -0.23 -13.44 -18.71
CA LEU A 320 0.23 -12.28 -17.96
C LEU A 320 1.27 -12.61 -16.88
N LYS A 321 1.55 -13.90 -16.62
CA LYS A 321 2.49 -14.39 -15.60
C LYS A 321 2.31 -13.71 -14.25
N ILE A 322 1.06 -13.57 -13.83
CA ILE A 322 0.64 -12.97 -12.55
C ILE A 322 0.31 -14.09 -11.56
N LYS A 323 0.62 -13.86 -10.29
CA LYS A 323 0.01 -14.60 -9.18
C LYS A 323 -0.79 -13.63 -8.34
N MET A 324 -2.03 -14.00 -8.01
CA MET A 324 -2.88 -13.25 -7.10
C MET A 324 -2.68 -13.77 -5.69
N ALA A 325 -2.82 -12.88 -4.72
CA ALA A 325 -2.79 -13.29 -3.32
C ALA A 325 -4.16 -13.84 -2.94
N ASP A 326 -4.19 -15.08 -2.43
CA ASP A 326 -5.41 -15.75 -1.96
C ASP A 326 -5.23 -16.04 -0.47
N PHE A 327 -5.67 -15.10 0.35
CA PHE A 327 -5.64 -15.18 1.80
C PHE A 327 -6.80 -14.36 2.37
N SER A 328 -7.17 -14.64 3.62
CA SER A 328 -8.15 -13.84 4.37
C SER A 328 -7.45 -12.73 5.13
N ARG A 329 -8.05 -11.54 5.10
CA ARG A 329 -7.56 -10.36 5.82
C ARG A 329 -8.59 -9.95 6.86
N GLU A 330 -8.13 -9.78 8.10
CA GLU A 330 -8.90 -9.22 9.20
C GLU A 330 -9.53 -7.88 8.82
N THR A 331 -10.83 -7.73 9.08
CA THR A 331 -11.62 -6.52 8.78
C THR A 331 -11.39 -5.43 9.80
N VAL A 332 -11.09 -5.81 11.04
CA VAL A 332 -10.88 -4.91 12.17
C VAL A 332 -9.43 -4.99 12.63
N LEU A 333 -8.88 -3.84 12.98
CA LEU A 333 -7.57 -3.66 13.57
C LEU A 333 -7.76 -3.22 15.02
N TYR A 334 -7.03 -3.83 15.94
CA TYR A 334 -6.96 -3.42 17.34
C TYR A 334 -5.51 -3.02 17.66
N PRO A 335 -5.19 -1.72 17.64
CA PRO A 335 -3.84 -1.27 17.99
C PRO A 335 -3.56 -1.57 19.46
N GLU A 336 -2.42 -2.22 19.73
CA GLU A 336 -1.99 -2.52 21.09
C GLU A 336 -1.18 -1.34 21.65
N GLU A 337 -1.23 -1.17 22.98
CA GLU A 337 -0.43 -0.19 23.71
C GLU A 337 -0.53 1.23 23.14
N VAL A 338 -1.75 1.67 22.83
CA VAL A 338 -2.00 3.03 22.34
C VAL A 338 -1.71 4.03 23.44
N LEU A 339 -0.66 4.83 23.24
CA LEU A 339 -0.30 5.93 24.13
C LEU A 339 -0.24 7.21 23.33
N CYS A 340 -0.80 8.29 23.88
CA CYS A 340 -0.74 9.62 23.32
C CYS A 340 -0.28 10.57 24.41
N THR A 341 0.78 11.35 24.15
CA THR A 341 1.20 12.40 25.08
C THR A 341 0.23 13.58 25.01
N GLU A 342 0.12 14.33 26.10
CA GLU A 342 -0.61 15.61 26.10
C GLU A 342 -0.09 16.52 24.97
N PRO A 343 -0.98 17.12 24.15
CA PRO A 343 -0.57 18.03 23.10
C PRO A 343 0.12 19.27 23.66
N VAL A 344 1.33 19.54 23.19
CA VAL A 344 2.11 20.73 23.52
C VAL A 344 2.21 21.67 22.31
N ILE A 345 2.64 22.90 22.52
CA ILE A 345 2.83 23.86 21.41
C ILE A 345 3.87 23.32 20.42
N ASP A 346 3.53 23.34 19.14
CA ASP A 346 4.41 22.98 18.05
C ASP A 346 5.35 24.13 17.73
N ASP A 347 6.64 23.94 18.04
CA ASP A 347 7.72 24.89 17.83
C ASP A 347 8.10 25.10 16.36
N MET A 348 7.72 24.17 15.47
CA MET A 348 8.09 24.25 14.04
C MET A 348 6.97 24.80 13.17
N HIS A 349 5.71 24.61 13.57
CA HIS A 349 4.54 25.00 12.77
C HIS A 349 3.65 26.04 13.46
N GLY A 350 3.83 26.27 14.75
CA GLY A 350 3.11 27.26 15.51
C GLY A 350 3.74 28.65 15.43
N SER A 351 2.91 29.66 15.66
CA SER A 351 3.34 31.03 15.98
C SER A 351 2.47 31.61 17.09
N PRO A 352 2.86 32.73 17.73
CA PRO A 352 2.02 33.37 18.74
C PRO A 352 0.61 33.72 18.24
N LYS A 353 0.46 34.06 16.95
CA LYS A 353 -0.82 34.40 16.30
C LYS A 353 -1.57 33.17 15.79
N HIS A 354 -0.86 32.11 15.42
CA HIS A 354 -1.44 30.87 14.91
C HIS A 354 -0.86 29.68 15.67
N LYS A 355 -1.42 29.42 16.86
CA LYS A 355 -1.02 28.27 17.66
C LYS A 355 -1.29 26.97 16.89
N ARG A 356 -0.31 26.09 16.96
CA ARG A 356 -0.35 24.71 16.50
C ARG A 356 0.18 23.82 17.60
N TRP A 357 -0.23 22.56 17.58
CA TRP A 357 0.13 21.60 18.59
C TRP A 357 0.85 20.40 17.98
N THR A 358 1.65 19.76 18.81
CA THR A 358 2.30 18.50 18.51
C THR A 358 2.08 17.52 19.65
N CYS A 359 1.98 16.25 19.33
CA CYS A 359 1.98 15.17 20.32
C CYS A 359 2.75 13.97 19.77
N LYS A 360 3.15 13.09 20.68
CA LYS A 360 3.72 11.79 20.34
C LYS A 360 2.67 10.72 20.56
N ILE A 361 2.51 9.86 19.56
CA ILE A 361 1.66 8.68 19.62
C ILE A 361 2.50 7.44 19.42
N SER A 362 2.27 6.42 20.25
CA SER A 362 2.83 5.08 20.07
C SER A 362 1.76 4.01 20.13
N PHE A 363 1.96 2.95 19.36
CA PHE A 363 1.10 1.77 19.31
C PHE A 363 1.84 0.63 18.59
N THR A 364 1.37 -0.59 18.76
CA THR A 364 1.85 -1.77 18.01
C THR A 364 0.75 -2.28 17.10
N LEU A 365 1.10 -2.61 15.85
CA LEU A 365 0.18 -3.20 14.88
C LEU A 365 0.68 -4.55 14.36
N PRO A 366 -0.22 -5.51 14.05
CA PRO A 366 0.13 -6.74 13.38
C PRO A 366 0.66 -6.50 11.94
N PRO A 367 1.26 -7.52 11.30
CA PRO A 367 1.76 -7.43 9.95
C PRO A 367 0.65 -7.14 8.94
N GLY A 368 0.98 -6.36 7.90
CA GLY A 368 0.02 -6.03 6.85
C GLY A 368 -1.00 -4.94 7.22
N SER A 369 -0.92 -4.36 8.41
CA SER A 369 -1.70 -3.18 8.81
C SER A 369 -0.93 -1.87 8.56
N TYR A 370 -1.68 -0.77 8.48
CA TYR A 370 -1.13 0.55 8.15
C TYR A 370 -1.22 1.48 9.36
N ALA A 371 -0.08 2.01 9.81
CA ALA A 371 -0.05 3.01 10.88
C ALA A 371 -0.84 4.28 10.52
N THR A 372 -0.92 4.59 9.23
CA THR A 372 -1.74 5.70 8.73
C THR A 372 -3.21 5.54 9.06
N ASN A 373 -3.77 4.32 9.14
CA ASN A 373 -5.15 4.13 9.56
C ASN A 373 -5.40 4.64 10.99
N VAL A 374 -4.45 4.41 11.90
CA VAL A 374 -4.53 4.92 13.28
C VAL A 374 -4.43 6.44 13.30
N ILE A 375 -3.48 7.01 12.55
CA ILE A 375 -3.30 8.46 12.49
C ILE A 375 -4.54 9.14 11.87
N ARG A 376 -5.07 8.63 10.77
CA ARG A 376 -6.32 9.14 10.15
C ARG A 376 -7.49 9.06 11.12
N ARG A 377 -7.68 7.92 11.80
CA ARG A 377 -8.73 7.77 12.81
C ARG A 377 -8.63 8.77 13.96
N LEU A 378 -7.42 9.20 14.32
CA LEU A 378 -7.21 10.16 15.41
C LEU A 378 -7.32 11.63 14.95
N PHE A 379 -6.86 11.99 13.75
CA PHE A 379 -6.67 13.39 13.36
C PHE A 379 -7.51 13.87 12.17
N ASP A 380 -7.57 13.09 11.08
CA ASP A 380 -8.29 13.42 9.84
C ASP A 380 -9.78 13.14 9.98
#